data_AF-A0A401Z8S4-F1
#
_entry.id   AF-A0A401Z8S4-F1
#
_cell.length_a   1.000
_cell.length_b   1.000
_cell.length_c   1.000
_cell.angle_alpha   90.00
_cell.angle_beta   90.00
_cell.angle_gamma   90.00
#
_symmetry.space_group_name_H-M   'P 1'
#
loop_
_entity.id
_entity.type
_entity.pdbx_description
1 polymer ?
#
loop_
_entity_poly.entity_id
_entity_poly.type
_entity_poly.pdbx_seq_one_letter_code
_entity_poly.pdbx_strand_id
1 'polypeptide(L)'
;MTEKYLPTPVWNGALNQWEAVDFRRGQRVVGWPEGFDAGSLPAPEYSEGDRVQFVRDETCAREGVVRRVLLRGGVYGPMEDQDGAIQRWYLDPENVTYIVTARGHDHTIKAWNILGRFVSPERISRILPLNE
;
A
#
# COMPACT_ATOMS: atom_id res chain seq x y z
N MET A 1 -3.01 9.93 29.30
CA MET A 1 -2.48 10.53 28.06
C MET A 1 -3.10 9.76 26.91
N THR A 2 -3.78 10.45 25.99
CA THR A 2 -4.29 9.82 24.77
C THR A 2 -3.09 9.45 23.89
N GLU A 3 -2.97 8.18 23.54
CA GLU A 3 -1.89 7.71 22.67
C GLU A 3 -2.00 8.40 21.29
N LYS A 4 -0.94 9.08 20.88
CA LYS A 4 -0.79 9.72 19.57
C LYS A 4 -0.68 8.63 18.49
N TYR A 5 -1.80 8.30 17.88
CA TYR A 5 -1.92 7.19 16.92
C TYR A 5 -2.60 7.63 15.64
N LEU A 6 -2.03 7.24 14.50
CA LEU A 6 -2.65 7.33 13.19
C LEU A 6 -3.12 5.94 12.74
N PRO A 7 -4.32 5.80 12.16
CA PRO A 7 -4.72 4.54 11.54
C PRO A 7 -3.75 4.13 10.43
N THR A 8 -3.77 2.88 10.02
CA THR A 8 -2.99 2.42 8.86
C THR A 8 -3.87 2.54 7.61
N PRO A 9 -3.54 3.38 6.62
CA PRO A 9 -4.21 3.35 5.33
C PRO A 9 -3.96 2.01 4.66
N VAL A 10 -5.02 1.28 4.33
CA VAL A 10 -4.97 0.03 3.56
C VAL A 10 -5.76 0.25 2.28
N TRP A 11 -5.18 -0.13 1.15
CA TRP A 11 -5.84 0.02 -0.14
C TRP A 11 -6.95 -1.02 -0.29
N ASN A 12 -8.17 -0.58 -0.54
CA ASN A 12 -9.26 -1.45 -0.93
C ASN A 12 -9.34 -1.49 -2.47
N GLY A 13 -8.78 -2.56 -3.06
CA GLY A 13 -8.75 -2.73 -4.51
C GLY A 13 -10.14 -2.91 -5.15
N ALA A 14 -11.16 -3.31 -4.39
CA ALA A 14 -12.53 -3.43 -4.92
C ALA A 14 -13.22 -2.07 -5.05
N LEU A 15 -12.87 -1.12 -4.17
CA LEU A 15 -13.44 0.22 -4.14
C LEU A 15 -12.51 1.29 -4.75
N ASN A 16 -11.28 0.91 -5.12
CA ASN A 16 -10.23 1.82 -5.60
C ASN A 16 -10.02 3.03 -4.69
N GLN A 17 -9.97 2.78 -3.39
CA GLN A 17 -9.78 3.83 -2.39
C GLN A 17 -8.99 3.33 -1.18
N TRP A 18 -8.46 4.26 -0.41
CA TRP A 18 -7.84 3.97 0.88
C TRP A 18 -8.89 3.83 1.98
N GLU A 19 -8.69 2.87 2.88
CA GLU A 19 -9.44 2.70 4.12
C GLU A 19 -8.52 2.92 5.32
N ALA A 20 -8.96 3.71 6.29
CA ALA A 20 -8.27 3.86 7.56
C ALA A 20 -8.53 2.63 8.43
N VAL A 21 -7.48 1.86 8.75
CA VAL A 21 -7.59 0.63 9.53
C VAL A 21 -6.83 0.76 10.85
N ASP A 22 -7.53 0.65 11.98
CA ASP A 22 -6.88 0.52 13.29
C ASP A 22 -6.54 -0.95 13.54
N PHE A 23 -5.27 -1.23 13.81
CA PHE A 23 -4.77 -2.59 14.10
C PHE A 23 -4.65 -2.89 15.60
N ARG A 24 -4.80 -1.90 16.51
CA ARG A 24 -4.60 -2.08 17.96
C ARG A 24 -5.66 -2.95 18.61
N ARG A 25 -6.87 -2.99 18.05
CA ARG A 25 -8.04 -3.70 18.63
C ARG A 25 -8.66 -4.70 17.65
N GLY A 26 -7.80 -5.36 16.89
CA GLY A 26 -8.18 -6.15 15.73
C GLY A 26 -8.37 -5.26 14.50
N GLN A 27 -8.15 -5.81 13.30
CA GLN A 27 -8.23 -5.09 12.04
C GLN A 27 -9.64 -4.53 11.82
N ARG A 28 -9.85 -3.24 12.12
CA ARG A 28 -11.14 -2.57 11.99
C ARG A 28 -11.02 -1.31 11.15
N VAL A 29 -11.93 -1.14 10.20
CA VAL A 29 -12.07 0.13 9.48
C VAL A 29 -12.60 1.18 10.45
N VAL A 30 -11.95 2.34 10.50
CA VAL A 30 -12.25 3.47 11.37
C VAL A 30 -12.37 4.76 10.54
N GLY A 31 -12.81 5.85 11.17
CA GLY A 31 -12.77 7.16 10.54
C GLY A 31 -11.33 7.67 10.36
N TRP A 32 -11.13 8.49 9.33
CA TRP A 32 -9.91 9.26 9.17
C TRP A 32 -9.73 10.26 10.32
N PRO A 33 -8.49 10.73 10.58
CA PRO A 33 -8.28 11.85 11.47
C PRO A 33 -9.13 13.05 11.08
N GLU A 34 -9.58 13.83 12.06
CA GLU A 34 -10.46 14.97 11.82
C GLU A 34 -9.83 15.95 10.81
N GLY A 35 -10.61 16.35 9.80
CA GLY A 35 -10.16 17.27 8.75
C GLY A 35 -9.23 16.66 7.69
N PHE A 36 -8.86 15.39 7.79
CA PHE A 36 -8.01 14.73 6.80
C PHE A 36 -8.81 14.31 5.55
N ASP A 37 -8.33 14.71 4.37
CA ASP A 37 -8.89 14.28 3.08
C ASP A 37 -8.18 13.03 2.56
N ALA A 38 -8.87 11.90 2.54
CA ALA A 38 -8.32 10.65 2.01
C ALA A 38 -8.01 10.70 0.50
N GLY A 39 -8.62 11.63 -0.24
CA GLY A 39 -8.34 11.86 -1.65
C GLY A 39 -6.94 12.42 -1.92
N SER A 40 -6.27 12.98 -0.90
CA SER A 40 -4.89 13.47 -1.03
C SER A 40 -3.85 12.37 -0.90
N LEU A 41 -4.25 11.13 -0.59
CA LEU A 41 -3.34 10.00 -0.47
C LEU A 41 -2.82 9.57 -1.85
N PRO A 42 -1.55 9.14 -1.95
CA PRO A 42 -0.98 8.67 -3.20
C PRO A 42 -1.71 7.43 -3.69
N ALA A 43 -1.99 7.37 -5.00
CA ALA A 43 -2.50 6.15 -5.62
C ALA A 43 -1.37 5.10 -5.69
N PRO A 44 -1.63 3.83 -5.34
CA PRO A 44 -0.63 2.79 -5.45
C PRO A 44 -0.37 2.43 -6.92
N GLU A 45 0.90 2.20 -7.25
CA GLU A 45 1.35 1.80 -8.58
C GLU A 45 0.95 0.35 -8.91
N TYR A 46 0.94 -0.51 -7.88
CA TYR A 46 0.56 -1.91 -7.97
C TYR A 46 -0.71 -2.20 -7.17
N SER A 47 -1.50 -3.15 -7.65
CA SER A 47 -2.77 -3.54 -7.05
C SER A 47 -2.69 -4.94 -6.46
N GLU A 48 -3.57 -5.24 -5.51
CA GLU A 48 -3.73 -6.62 -5.01
C GLU A 48 -4.03 -7.58 -6.18
N GLY A 49 -3.36 -8.73 -6.17
CA GLY A 49 -3.41 -9.72 -7.24
C GLY A 49 -2.38 -9.52 -8.36
N ASP A 50 -1.70 -8.37 -8.41
CA ASP A 50 -0.62 -8.17 -9.39
C ASP A 50 0.51 -9.19 -9.18
N ARG A 51 0.87 -9.89 -10.26
CA ARG A 51 2.10 -10.66 -10.32
C ARG A 51 3.25 -9.73 -10.63
N VAL A 52 4.27 -9.72 -9.78
CA VAL A 52 5.40 -8.78 -9.87
C VAL A 52 6.73 -9.50 -9.78
N GLN A 53 7.74 -8.95 -10.43
CA GLN A 53 9.13 -9.27 -10.19
C GLN A 53 9.73 -8.20 -9.27
N PHE A 54 10.42 -8.58 -8.20
CA PHE A 54 10.96 -7.65 -7.21
C PHE A 54 12.33 -8.08 -6.71
N VAL A 55 13.10 -7.12 -6.17
CA VAL A 55 14.39 -7.35 -5.51
C VAL A 55 14.24 -7.02 -4.03
N ARG A 56 14.71 -7.92 -3.17
CA ARG A 56 14.71 -7.69 -1.72
C ARG A 56 16.10 -7.32 -1.20
N ASP A 57 17.13 -8.01 -1.67
CA ASP A 57 18.46 -8.02 -1.06
C ASP A 57 19.59 -7.77 -2.09
N GLU A 58 19.34 -6.92 -3.10
CA GLU A 58 20.24 -6.53 -4.23
C GLU A 58 20.80 -7.69 -5.10
N THR A 59 20.62 -8.93 -4.69
CA THR A 59 21.36 -10.09 -5.20
C THR A 59 20.52 -11.04 -6.05
N CYS A 60 19.18 -10.99 -5.96
CA CYS A 60 18.33 -11.87 -6.76
C CYS A 60 16.90 -11.30 -6.93
N ALA A 61 16.44 -11.26 -8.17
CA ALA A 61 15.05 -10.98 -8.52
C ALA A 61 14.16 -12.20 -8.22
N ARG A 62 12.99 -11.95 -7.64
CA ARG A 62 11.99 -12.97 -7.30
C ARG A 62 10.65 -12.61 -7.90
N GLU A 63 9.85 -13.63 -8.20
CA GLU A 63 8.44 -13.46 -8.56
C GLU A 63 7.55 -13.64 -7.34
N GLY A 64 6.50 -12.83 -7.25
CA GLY A 64 5.48 -12.93 -6.23
C GLY A 64 4.16 -12.31 -6.65
N VAL A 65 3.20 -12.33 -5.73
CA VAL A 65 1.88 -11.73 -5.91
C VAL A 65 1.67 -10.66 -4.84
N VAL A 66 1.29 -9.46 -5.24
CA VAL A 66 0.88 -8.41 -4.31
C VAL A 66 -0.39 -8.87 -3.60
N ARG A 67 -0.34 -8.98 -2.28
CA ARG A 67 -1.49 -9.38 -1.44
C ARG A 67 -2.17 -8.23 -0.75
N ARG A 68 -1.41 -7.16 -0.46
CA ARG A 68 -1.93 -6.00 0.25
C ARG A 68 -1.09 -4.78 -0.08
N VAL A 69 -1.72 -3.62 -0.06
CA VAL A 69 -1.05 -2.33 -0.21
C VAL A 69 -1.42 -1.44 0.96
N LEU A 70 -0.43 -0.80 1.59
CA LEU A 70 -0.61 -0.02 2.80
C LEU A 70 0.35 1.16 2.88
N LEU A 71 -0.05 2.20 3.60
CA LEU A 71 0.85 3.26 4.09
C LEU A 71 1.14 3.02 5.57
N ARG A 72 2.20 3.66 6.07
CA ARG A 72 2.56 3.55 7.48
C ARG A 72 1.50 4.24 8.35
N GLY A 73 0.87 3.48 9.23
CA GLY A 73 0.15 4.00 10.39
C GLY A 73 0.90 3.69 11.68
N GLY A 74 0.25 3.94 12.81
CA GLY A 74 0.76 3.57 14.13
C GLY A 74 0.97 4.73 15.07
N VAL A 75 1.70 4.45 16.15
CA VAL A 75 2.08 5.44 17.16
C VAL A 75 3.19 6.33 16.62
N TYR A 76 2.95 7.64 16.58
CA TYR A 76 3.92 8.63 16.11
C TYR A 76 4.66 9.31 17.27
N GLY A 77 5.68 10.12 16.93
CA GLY A 77 6.63 10.61 17.92
C GLY A 77 5.96 11.48 19.00
N PRO A 78 6.45 11.46 20.26
CA PRO A 78 5.84 12.23 21.35
C PRO A 78 5.85 13.74 21.09
N MET A 79 6.87 14.23 20.38
CA MET A 79 7.04 15.65 20.00
C MET A 79 6.45 15.98 18.62
N GLU A 80 6.02 14.99 17.85
CA GLU A 80 5.42 15.18 16.53
C GLU A 80 3.92 15.45 16.72
N ASP A 81 3.36 16.39 15.96
CA ASP A 81 1.92 16.60 15.88
C ASP A 81 1.30 15.67 14.82
N GLN A 82 -0.03 15.65 14.78
CA GLN A 82 -0.75 14.77 13.86
C GLN A 82 -0.43 15.12 12.40
N ASP A 83 -0.36 16.42 12.08
CA ASP A 83 -0.16 16.90 10.71
C ASP A 83 1.25 16.58 10.20
N GLY A 84 2.28 16.74 11.05
CA GLY A 84 3.64 16.32 10.74
C GLY A 84 3.76 14.82 10.50
N ALA A 85 3.06 14.01 11.31
CA ALA A 85 3.02 12.57 11.11
C ALA A 85 2.29 12.19 9.81
N ILE A 86 1.18 12.86 9.48
CA ILE A 86 0.45 12.69 8.20
C ILE A 86 1.34 13.05 7.02
N GLN A 87 1.97 14.23 7.03
CA GLN A 87 2.86 14.68 5.96
C GLN A 87 3.96 13.66 5.70
N ARG A 88 4.57 13.14 6.78
CA ARG A 88 5.70 12.22 6.70
C ARG A 88 5.33 10.80 6.32
N TRP A 89 4.14 10.31 6.67
CA TRP A 89 3.77 8.89 6.50
C TRP A 89 2.75 8.63 5.41
N TYR A 90 1.85 9.57 5.14
CA TYR A 90 0.72 9.38 4.25
C TYR A 90 0.92 10.03 2.89
N LEU A 91 1.50 11.22 2.84
CA LEU A 91 1.45 12.06 1.63
C LEU A 91 2.62 11.84 0.66
N ASP A 92 3.70 11.21 1.11
CA ASP A 92 4.81 10.84 0.23
C ASP A 92 4.50 9.49 -0.47
N PRO A 93 4.41 9.46 -1.82
CA PRO A 93 4.21 8.22 -2.59
C PRO A 93 5.26 7.14 -2.29
N GLU A 94 6.48 7.53 -1.90
CA GLU A 94 7.53 6.59 -1.53
C GLU A 94 7.21 5.78 -0.26
N ASN A 95 6.24 6.25 0.53
CA ASN A 95 5.78 5.50 1.70
C ASN A 95 4.86 4.34 1.37
N VAL A 96 4.28 4.28 0.17
CA VAL A 96 3.42 3.17 -0.24
C VAL A 96 4.21 1.88 -0.15
N THR A 97 3.63 0.90 0.54
CA THR A 97 4.27 -0.36 0.88
C THR A 97 3.40 -1.51 0.39
N TYR A 98 4.03 -2.46 -0.29
CA TYR A 98 3.39 -3.62 -0.88
C TYR A 98 3.76 -4.85 -0.08
N ILE A 99 2.77 -5.61 0.34
CA ILE A 99 2.98 -6.96 0.88
C ILE A 99 2.91 -7.93 -0.30
N VAL A 100 4.03 -8.56 -0.61
CA VAL A 100 4.18 -9.49 -1.73
C VAL A 100 4.40 -10.89 -1.19
N THR A 101 3.52 -11.84 -1.52
CA THR A 101 3.76 -13.25 -1.21
C THR A 101 4.61 -13.88 -2.30
N ALA A 102 5.75 -14.46 -1.93
CA ALA A 102 6.58 -15.28 -2.80
C ALA A 102 7.00 -16.55 -2.06
N ARG A 103 6.87 -17.71 -2.73
CA ARG A 103 7.21 -19.04 -2.16
C ARG A 103 6.57 -19.31 -0.79
N GLY A 104 5.34 -18.83 -0.59
CA GLY A 104 4.60 -19.01 0.66
C GLY A 104 4.97 -18.05 1.81
N HIS A 105 5.84 -17.07 1.56
CA HIS A 105 6.24 -16.07 2.55
C HIS A 105 5.85 -14.67 2.11
N ASP A 106 5.42 -13.84 3.06
CA ASP A 106 5.11 -12.44 2.83
C ASP A 106 6.34 -11.56 2.97
N HIS A 107 6.49 -10.62 2.05
CA HIS A 107 7.58 -9.69 1.97
C HIS A 107 7.06 -8.26 1.90
N THR A 108 7.63 -7.39 2.72
CA THR A 108 7.37 -5.95 2.68
C THR A 108 8.28 -5.31 1.64
N ILE A 109 7.71 -4.79 0.56
CA ILE A 109 8.42 -4.28 -0.62
C ILE A 109 7.99 -2.84 -0.90
N LYS A 110 8.94 -2.01 -1.34
CA LYS A 110 8.71 -0.65 -1.82
C LYS A 110 8.56 -0.62 -3.33
N ALA A 111 7.89 0.40 -3.88
CA ALA A 111 7.66 0.52 -5.31
C ALA A 111 8.95 0.41 -6.13
N TRP A 112 10.01 1.15 -5.75
CA TRP A 112 11.31 1.14 -6.43
C TRP A 112 12.07 -0.20 -6.36
N ASN A 113 11.62 -1.13 -5.51
CA ASN A 113 12.16 -2.49 -5.44
C ASN A 113 11.37 -3.47 -6.32
N ILE A 114 10.29 -3.05 -6.97
CA ILE A 114 9.54 -3.82 -7.97
C ILE A 114 10.11 -3.49 -9.34
N LEU A 115 10.63 -4.50 -10.03
CA LEU A 115 11.26 -4.38 -11.35
C LEU A 115 10.26 -4.34 -12.50
N GLY A 116 9.06 -4.91 -12.28
CA GLY A 116 8.02 -4.92 -13.30
C GLY A 116 6.83 -5.79 -12.92
N ARG A 117 5.72 -5.55 -13.63
CA ARG A 117 4.47 -6.32 -13.53
C ARG A 117 4.42 -7.35 -14.66
N PHE A 118 4.09 -8.60 -14.32
CA PHE A 118 3.69 -9.58 -15.32
C PHE A 118 2.25 -9.28 -15.75
N VAL A 119 2.07 -8.96 -17.03
CA VAL A 119 0.75 -8.82 -17.65
C VAL A 119 0.36 -10.14 -18.29
N SER A 120 -0.77 -10.72 -17.88
CA SER A 120 -1.36 -11.83 -18.63
C SER A 120 -2.01 -11.29 -19.93
N PRO A 121 -2.05 -12.08 -21.02
CA PRO A 121 -2.73 -11.70 -22.26
C PRO A 121 -4.21 -11.30 -22.04
N GLU A 122 -4.88 -11.94 -21.08
CA GLU A 122 -6.28 -11.65 -20.70
C GLU A 122 -6.48 -10.26 -20.08
N ARG A 123 -5.43 -9.70 -19.47
CA ARG A 123 -5.45 -8.32 -18.95
C ARG A 123 -5.14 -7.31 -20.05
N ILE A 124 -4.29 -7.69 -21.01
CA ILE A 124 -4.02 -6.88 -22.21
C ILE A 124 -5.31 -6.73 -23.03
N SER A 125 -6.08 -7.79 -23.23
CA SER A 125 -7.35 -7.73 -24.00
C SER A 125 -8.45 -6.89 -23.34
N ARG A 126 -8.38 -6.64 -22.02
CA ARG A 126 -9.28 -5.70 -21.31
C ARG A 126 -8.87 -4.24 -21.46
N ILE A 127 -7.58 -3.97 -21.66
CA ILE A 127 -7.01 -2.62 -21.79
C ILE A 127 -6.98 -2.18 -23.26
N LEU A 128 -6.73 -3.14 -24.15
CA LEU A 128 -6.76 -2.98 -25.59
C LEU A 128 -7.81 -3.95 -26.13
N PRO A 129 -9.06 -3.51 -26.36
CA PRO A 129 -9.96 -4.31 -27.18
C PRO A 129 -9.29 -4.46 -28.55
N LEU A 130 -8.89 -5.69 -28.88
CA LEU A 130 -8.47 -6.05 -30.22
C LEU A 130 -9.71 -5.85 -31.10
N ASN A 131 -9.75 -4.71 -31.80
CA ASN A 131 -10.69 -4.53 -32.90
C ASN A 131 -10.29 -5.54 -33.98
N GLU A 132 -11.19 -6.48 -34.28
CA GLU A 132 -11.11 -7.36 -35.45
C GLU A 132 -11.14 -6.57 -36.76
#